data_AF-A0A2V2BVM9-F1
#
_entry.id   AF-A0A2V2BVM9-F1
#
_cell.length_a   1.000
_cell.length_b   1.000
_cell.length_c   1.000
_cell.angle_alpha   90.00
_cell.angle_beta   90.00
_cell.angle_gamma   90.00
#
_symmetry.space_group_name_H-M   'P 1'
#
loop_
_entity.id
_entity.type
_entity.pdbx_description
1 polymer ?
#
loop_
_entity_poly.entity_id
_entity_poly.type
_entity_poly.pdbx_seq_one_letter_code
_entity_poly.pdbx_strand_id
1 'polypeptide(L)'
;MTKKIFSLLACAAFSAAATFAQAPYFNVFMGGTDFAPGTTNDISDASNFYTFQNDSGSETTSLWGANNRIDISGTGSALQSLQSINASKWLAFGDSTYQNAQGETSLYAPYPNLVLAETLSAPQSPHFYFIYSQDATVTFGSANSEQESFSFSTNAFYNRGGGSTTFEIDPNAAQRNFTARFNEAHFDRGETIFGSVSRKNGYFDSFSVTGNVSITNRGSLAVFAKRINVGGNFAADGTGILTIAVPDGTLDARDALISVEGEFQHLDKIVFDFANAEIGWGEYTLISAGSLGEGWSDIVSDDVEIRNLRLAAGSSAELEWSGGNSLMLTVNIPEPSAAALAAVAALLAAALGRRGRI
;
A
#
# COMPACT_ATOMS: atom_id res chain seq x y z
N MET A 1 -35.37 12.62 43.14
CA MET A 1 -36.16 11.91 42.10
C MET A 1 -36.18 12.85 40.90
N THR A 2 -35.69 12.54 39.69
CA THR A 2 -35.52 11.26 39.00
C THR A 2 -34.41 11.47 37.95
N LYS A 3 -33.46 10.52 37.88
CA LYS A 3 -32.41 10.41 36.85
C LYS A 3 -33.00 9.93 35.51
N LYS A 4 -32.14 10.01 34.46
CA LYS A 4 -32.18 9.33 33.13
C LYS A 4 -32.92 10.17 32.08
N ILE A 5 -32.28 10.58 30.98
CA ILE A 5 -31.77 9.73 29.90
C ILE A 5 -30.38 10.22 29.45
N PHE A 6 -29.35 9.40 29.67
CA PHE A 6 -28.07 9.52 28.97
C PHE A 6 -28.22 8.80 27.63
N SER A 7 -27.89 9.50 26.54
CA SER A 7 -27.72 8.95 25.21
C SER A 7 -26.57 7.94 25.23
N LEU A 8 -26.97 6.69 25.06
CA LEU A 8 -26.16 5.52 24.75
C LEU A 8 -25.78 5.57 23.26
N LEU A 9 -24.61 5.00 22.93
CA LEU A 9 -24.04 4.71 21.60
C LEU A 9 -23.24 5.84 20.90
N ALA A 10 -21.96 5.95 21.24
CA ALA A 10 -20.86 6.14 20.27
C ALA A 10 -19.50 5.90 20.96
N CYS A 11 -19.38 4.81 21.74
CA CYS A 11 -18.06 4.21 21.99
C CYS A 11 -18.05 2.94 21.15
N ALA A 12 -17.71 3.06 19.88
CA ALA A 12 -17.24 1.92 19.12
C ALA A 12 -15.99 1.42 19.85
N ALA A 13 -16.13 0.27 20.48
CA ALA A 13 -15.08 -0.37 21.21
C ALA A 13 -13.91 -0.63 20.24
N PHE A 14 -12.76 0.00 20.51
CA PHE A 14 -11.47 -0.54 20.12
C PHE A 14 -11.27 -1.85 20.86
N SER A 15 -11.88 -2.91 20.34
CA SER A 15 -11.64 -4.29 20.74
C SER A 15 -12.08 -5.21 19.61
N ALA A 16 -11.33 -5.13 18.51
CA ALA A 16 -11.15 -6.24 17.60
C ALA A 16 -9.67 -6.25 17.19
N ALA A 17 -8.79 -6.46 18.18
CA ALA A 17 -7.68 -7.35 17.91
C ALA A 17 -8.32 -8.59 17.28
N ALA A 18 -8.07 -8.79 15.99
CA ALA A 18 -8.65 -9.87 15.22
C ALA A 18 -8.61 -11.14 16.07
N THR A 19 -9.76 -11.54 16.61
CA THR A 19 -9.91 -12.84 17.21
C THR A 19 -9.90 -13.79 16.02
N PHE A 20 -8.69 -14.19 15.62
CA PHE A 20 -8.42 -15.26 14.66
C PHE A 20 -8.96 -16.56 15.28
N ALA A 21 -10.29 -16.74 15.20
CA ALA A 21 -10.99 -17.91 15.69
C ALA A 21 -10.93 -19.04 14.65
N GLN A 22 -9.71 -19.45 14.32
CA GLN A 22 -9.29 -20.75 13.77
C GLN A 22 -7.79 -20.60 13.56
N ALA A 23 -6.98 -21.55 14.05
CA ALA A 23 -5.55 -21.59 13.77
C ALA A 23 -5.38 -21.51 12.24
N PRO A 24 -4.79 -20.45 11.68
CA PRO A 24 -4.67 -20.35 10.24
C PRO A 24 -3.63 -21.37 9.75
N TYR A 25 -3.96 -22.07 8.67
CA TYR A 25 -3.06 -23.04 8.05
C TYR A 25 -1.90 -22.30 7.35
N PHE A 26 -0.72 -22.24 7.98
CA PHE A 26 0.47 -21.59 7.42
C PHE A 26 1.36 -22.55 6.65
N ASN A 27 1.80 -22.12 5.47
CA ASN A 27 2.92 -22.66 4.74
C ASN A 27 4.03 -21.61 4.81
N VAL A 28 5.12 -21.93 5.50
CA VAL A 28 6.22 -21.00 5.74
C VAL A 28 7.26 -21.12 4.64
N PHE A 29 7.66 -20.00 4.07
CA PHE A 29 8.77 -19.95 3.12
C PHE A 29 10.10 -20.20 3.85
N MET A 30 10.75 -21.31 3.51
CA MET A 30 12.01 -21.78 4.07
C MET A 30 13.15 -21.80 3.04
N GLY A 31 12.95 -21.22 1.86
CA GLY A 31 13.97 -21.14 0.82
C GLY A 31 15.27 -20.50 1.33
N GLY A 32 16.40 -21.18 1.10
CA GLY A 32 17.71 -20.74 1.58
C GLY A 32 18.07 -21.17 3.01
N THR A 33 17.25 -22.01 3.65
CA THR A 33 17.52 -22.58 4.99
C THR A 33 17.95 -24.05 4.90
N ASP A 34 18.20 -24.71 6.03
CA ASP A 34 18.49 -26.16 6.10
C ASP A 34 17.26 -27.04 5.84
N PHE A 35 16.05 -26.51 5.94
CA PHE A 35 14.82 -27.17 5.49
C PHE A 35 14.77 -27.26 3.96
N ALA A 36 15.23 -26.21 3.27
CA ALA A 36 15.29 -26.15 1.81
C ALA A 36 16.70 -25.74 1.33
N PRO A 37 17.72 -26.58 1.59
CA PRO A 37 19.10 -26.21 1.33
C PRO A 37 19.37 -26.29 -0.18
N GLY A 38 19.63 -25.14 -0.78
CA GLY A 38 19.91 -25.02 -2.22
C GLY A 38 18.69 -24.72 -3.09
N THR A 39 17.52 -24.45 -2.52
CA THR A 39 16.36 -23.98 -3.28
C THR A 39 16.42 -22.47 -3.55
N THR A 40 15.63 -22.00 -4.51
CA THR A 40 15.67 -20.63 -5.03
C THR A 40 14.95 -19.63 -4.12
N ASN A 41 15.06 -18.34 -4.42
CA ASN A 41 14.24 -17.28 -3.83
C ASN A 41 12.90 -17.08 -4.55
N ASP A 42 12.51 -18.03 -5.40
CA ASP A 42 11.29 -17.97 -6.20
C ASP A 42 10.08 -18.40 -5.37
N ILE A 43 9.15 -17.48 -5.15
CA ILE A 43 7.94 -17.75 -4.35
C ILE A 43 6.89 -18.54 -5.14
N SER A 44 7.12 -18.80 -6.43
CA SER A 44 6.30 -19.70 -7.24
C SER A 44 6.74 -21.17 -7.16
N ASP A 45 7.88 -21.46 -6.54
CA ASP A 45 8.35 -22.83 -6.32
C ASP A 45 7.81 -23.37 -4.98
N ALA A 46 6.93 -24.37 -5.07
CA ALA A 46 6.32 -25.00 -3.90
C ALA A 46 7.36 -25.66 -2.96
N SER A 47 8.51 -26.09 -3.49
CA SER A 47 9.56 -26.72 -2.69
C SER A 47 10.21 -25.77 -1.68
N ASN A 48 10.01 -24.46 -1.85
CA ASN A 48 10.42 -23.45 -0.89
C ASN A 48 9.49 -23.33 0.32
N PHE A 49 8.32 -23.97 0.32
CA PHE A 49 7.34 -23.83 1.39
C PHE A 49 7.22 -25.09 2.22
N TYR A 50 7.06 -24.92 3.54
CA TYR A 50 6.92 -26.01 4.51
C TYR A 50 5.71 -25.80 5.40
N THR A 51 4.99 -26.89 5.66
CA THR A 51 3.90 -26.96 6.63
C THR A 51 4.37 -27.73 7.85
N PHE A 52 4.10 -27.20 9.04
CA PHE A 52 4.56 -27.76 10.31
C PHE A 52 3.38 -28.26 11.17
N GLN A 53 3.51 -29.48 11.69
CA GLN A 53 2.51 -30.16 12.49
C GLN A 53 3.13 -30.81 13.74
N ASN A 54 2.43 -30.81 14.88
CA ASN A 54 2.85 -31.64 16.03
C ASN A 54 2.43 -33.11 15.88
N ASP A 55 2.92 -33.93 16.80
CA ASP A 55 2.67 -35.37 16.88
C ASP A 55 1.19 -35.76 17.07
N SER A 56 0.33 -34.83 17.50
CA SER A 56 -1.12 -35.06 17.58
C SER A 56 -1.85 -34.81 16.26
N GLY A 57 -1.12 -34.46 15.20
CA GLY A 57 -1.68 -34.04 13.91
C GLY A 57 -2.37 -32.67 13.98
N SER A 58 -2.20 -31.94 15.08
CA SER A 58 -2.65 -30.55 15.19
C SER A 58 -1.55 -29.59 14.79
N GLU A 59 -1.94 -28.46 14.21
CA GLU A 59 -1.02 -27.51 13.61
C GLU A 59 -0.31 -26.69 14.69
N THR A 60 0.99 -26.50 14.51
CA THR A 60 1.87 -25.88 15.50
C THR A 60 2.36 -24.51 15.12
N THR A 61 2.15 -24.08 13.88
CA THR A 61 2.56 -22.75 13.46
C THR A 61 1.67 -21.72 14.13
N SER A 62 2.23 -20.97 15.08
CA SER A 62 1.52 -19.90 15.76
C SER A 62 2.12 -18.56 15.33
N LEU A 63 1.27 -17.65 14.85
CA LEU A 63 1.65 -16.29 14.45
C LEU A 63 1.83 -15.35 15.66
N TRP A 64 2.53 -15.78 16.70
CA TRP A 64 2.68 -14.95 17.91
C TRP A 64 4.07 -15.04 18.50
N GLY A 65 5.00 -14.26 17.94
CA GLY A 65 6.26 -13.93 18.60
C GLY A 65 6.20 -12.53 19.22
N ALA A 66 6.59 -12.40 20.49
CA ALA A 66 6.87 -11.11 21.14
C ALA A 66 8.00 -10.30 20.45
N ASN A 67 8.65 -10.89 19.45
CA ASN A 67 9.90 -10.42 18.83
C ASN A 67 9.82 -10.25 17.30
N ASN A 68 8.62 -10.08 16.72
CA ASN A 68 8.41 -9.90 15.27
C ASN A 68 8.97 -11.07 14.42
N ARG A 69 8.58 -12.31 14.73
CA ARG A 69 9.00 -13.55 14.03
C ARG A 69 7.87 -14.56 13.95
N ILE A 70 8.00 -15.54 13.04
CA ILE A 70 7.13 -16.71 12.93
C ILE A 70 7.61 -17.76 13.92
N ASP A 71 6.77 -18.20 14.86
CA ASP A 71 7.12 -19.28 15.76
C ASP A 71 6.60 -20.61 15.22
N ILE A 72 7.53 -21.55 15.04
CA ILE A 72 7.33 -22.83 14.39
C ILE A 72 7.76 -23.93 15.36
N SER A 73 6.98 -25.01 15.42
CA SER A 73 7.40 -26.23 16.13
C SER A 73 6.85 -27.46 15.43
N GLY A 74 7.28 -28.65 15.85
CA GLY A 74 6.83 -29.92 15.27
C GLY A 74 7.60 -30.33 14.00
N THR A 75 7.04 -31.26 13.25
CA THR A 75 7.67 -31.82 12.04
C THR A 75 7.24 -31.04 10.80
N GLY A 76 8.23 -30.57 10.03
CA GLY A 76 8.01 -29.88 8.76
C GLY A 76 7.85 -30.85 7.59
N SER A 77 6.94 -30.53 6.66
CA SER A 77 6.75 -31.25 5.40
C SER A 77 6.70 -30.26 4.23
N ALA A 78 7.42 -30.57 3.16
CA ALA A 78 7.50 -29.71 1.99
C ALA A 78 6.15 -29.66 1.26
N LEU A 79 5.73 -28.45 0.87
CA LEU A 79 4.53 -28.23 0.08
C LEU A 79 4.73 -28.84 -1.32
N GLN A 80 3.82 -29.72 -1.72
CA GLN A 80 3.94 -30.44 -2.98
C GLN A 80 3.56 -29.59 -4.20
N SER A 81 2.65 -28.63 -4.01
CA SER A 81 2.18 -27.76 -5.09
C SER A 81 1.48 -26.51 -4.56
N LEU A 82 1.78 -25.36 -5.15
CA LEU A 82 1.05 -24.11 -4.91
C LEU A 82 -0.39 -24.15 -5.43
N GLN A 83 -0.72 -25.07 -6.34
CA GLN A 83 -2.10 -25.25 -6.83
C GLN A 83 -3.04 -25.79 -5.74
N SER A 84 -2.49 -26.35 -4.66
CA SER A 84 -3.27 -26.77 -3.50
C SER A 84 -3.61 -25.62 -2.54
N ILE A 85 -2.99 -24.46 -2.73
CA ILE A 85 -3.21 -23.25 -1.93
C ILE A 85 -4.47 -22.55 -2.42
N ASN A 86 -5.39 -22.32 -1.48
CA ASN A 86 -6.68 -21.69 -1.73
C ASN A 86 -6.92 -20.54 -0.73
N ALA A 87 -8.09 -19.93 -0.78
CA ALA A 87 -8.48 -18.80 0.07
C ALA A 87 -8.53 -19.10 1.59
N SER A 88 -8.24 -20.32 2.04
CA SER A 88 -8.15 -20.69 3.47
C SER A 88 -6.72 -20.87 3.96
N LYS A 89 -5.73 -20.80 3.07
CA LYS A 89 -4.33 -21.08 3.35
C LYS A 89 -3.51 -19.80 3.33
N TRP A 90 -2.53 -19.74 4.23
CA TRP A 90 -1.60 -18.64 4.35
C TRP A 90 -0.21 -19.04 3.84
N LEU A 91 0.42 -18.15 3.09
CA LEU A 91 1.84 -18.18 2.77
C LEU A 91 2.54 -17.16 3.67
N ALA A 92 3.46 -17.63 4.50
CA ALA A 92 4.19 -16.80 5.44
C ALA A 92 5.65 -16.64 5.02
N PHE A 93 6.14 -15.40 5.13
CA PHE A 93 7.48 -14.99 4.72
C PHE A 93 8.10 -14.20 5.86
N GLY A 94 9.30 -14.57 6.28
CA GLY A 94 9.99 -13.83 7.33
C GLY A 94 10.86 -14.69 8.24
N ASP A 95 11.47 -14.01 9.20
CA ASP A 95 12.34 -14.66 10.17
C ASP A 95 11.51 -15.59 11.06
N SER A 96 12.03 -16.79 11.26
CA SER A 96 11.31 -17.86 11.93
C SER A 96 12.12 -18.43 13.09
N THR A 97 11.50 -18.55 14.26
CA THR A 97 12.04 -19.31 15.38
C THR A 97 11.47 -20.72 15.31
N TYR A 98 12.33 -21.72 15.14
CA TYR A 98 11.92 -23.12 15.13
C TYR A 98 12.31 -23.81 16.43
N GLN A 99 11.36 -24.45 17.10
CA GLN A 99 11.60 -25.33 18.24
C GLN A 99 11.41 -26.79 17.85
N ASN A 100 12.46 -27.60 18.00
CA ASN A 100 12.39 -29.03 17.74
C ASN A 100 11.68 -29.79 18.88
N ALA A 101 11.43 -31.09 18.68
CA ALA A 101 10.76 -31.94 19.66
C ALA A 101 11.51 -32.07 21.01
N GLN A 102 12.82 -31.78 21.03
CA GLN A 102 13.66 -31.79 22.21
C GLN A 102 13.64 -30.44 22.97
N GLY A 103 12.91 -29.44 22.43
CA GLY A 103 12.80 -28.10 23.01
C GLY A 103 13.93 -27.15 22.63
N GLU A 104 14.89 -27.59 21.80
CA GLU A 104 15.97 -26.75 21.30
C GLU A 104 15.46 -25.78 20.25
N THR A 105 15.95 -24.55 20.29
CA THR A 105 15.47 -23.45 19.45
C THR A 105 16.53 -23.03 18.44
N SER A 106 16.12 -22.87 17.18
CA SER A 106 16.95 -22.37 16.08
C SER A 106 16.29 -21.16 15.42
N LEU A 107 17.10 -20.25 14.89
CA LEU A 107 16.63 -19.10 14.13
C LEU A 107 16.89 -19.32 12.65
N TYR A 108 15.84 -19.16 11.84
CA TYR A 108 15.91 -19.19 10.40
C TYR A 108 15.61 -17.82 9.81
N ALA A 109 16.50 -17.36 8.95
CA ALA A 109 16.34 -16.16 8.15
C ALA A 109 16.30 -16.61 6.67
N PRO A 110 15.11 -16.89 6.12
CA PRO A 110 14.99 -17.25 4.70
C PRO A 110 15.41 -16.07 3.82
N TYR A 111 15.57 -16.31 2.50
CA TYR A 111 15.99 -15.26 1.58
C TYR A 111 15.17 -13.96 1.74
N PRO A 112 15.83 -12.79 1.92
CA PRO A 112 15.14 -11.52 2.02
C PRO A 112 14.78 -10.96 0.64
N ASN A 113 15.46 -11.40 -0.43
CA ASN A 113 15.22 -10.97 -1.81
C ASN A 113 14.41 -12.05 -2.51
N LEU A 114 13.10 -11.96 -2.46
CA LEU A 114 12.15 -12.88 -3.08
C LEU A 114 11.85 -12.47 -4.52
N VAL A 115 11.50 -13.45 -5.36
CA VAL A 115 11.12 -13.22 -6.76
C VAL A 115 9.77 -13.86 -7.03
N LEU A 116 8.90 -13.13 -7.73
CA LEU A 116 7.72 -13.66 -8.39
C LEU A 116 7.73 -13.23 -9.85
N ALA A 117 8.26 -14.09 -10.71
CA ALA A 117 8.48 -13.80 -12.13
C ALA A 117 7.17 -13.69 -12.93
N GLU A 118 6.16 -14.47 -12.55
CA GLU A 118 4.90 -14.61 -13.28
C GLU A 118 3.70 -14.49 -12.34
N THR A 119 2.53 -14.17 -12.91
CA THR A 119 1.28 -14.14 -12.15
C THR A 119 0.98 -15.51 -11.53
N LEU A 120 0.85 -15.57 -10.20
CA LEU A 120 0.40 -16.78 -9.51
C LEU A 120 -1.03 -17.12 -9.93
N SER A 121 -1.15 -18.15 -10.77
CA SER A 121 -2.43 -18.68 -11.25
C SER A 121 -3.02 -19.62 -10.20
N ALA A 122 -3.35 -19.11 -9.02
CA ALA A 122 -4.03 -19.88 -7.98
C ALA A 122 -5.55 -19.64 -8.11
N PRO A 123 -6.40 -20.69 -8.20
CA PRO A 123 -7.84 -20.56 -8.43
C PRO A 123 -8.59 -19.68 -7.41
N GLN A 124 -8.02 -19.44 -6.23
CA GLN A 124 -8.66 -18.71 -5.13
C GLN A 124 -7.74 -17.77 -4.34
N SER A 125 -6.67 -17.23 -4.95
CA SER A 125 -5.70 -16.27 -4.34
C SER A 125 -5.36 -16.50 -2.85
N PRO A 126 -4.16 -17.01 -2.50
CA PRO A 126 -3.76 -17.25 -1.12
C PRO A 126 -3.88 -16.02 -0.21
N HIS A 127 -3.79 -16.21 1.10
CA HIS A 127 -3.40 -15.14 2.01
C HIS A 127 -1.87 -15.02 2.08
N PHE A 128 -1.36 -13.80 2.24
CA PHE A 128 0.06 -13.50 2.34
C PHE A 128 0.37 -12.82 3.66
N TYR A 129 1.41 -13.29 4.35
CA TYR A 129 1.85 -12.76 5.63
C TYR A 129 3.36 -12.52 5.63
N PHE A 130 3.78 -11.28 5.84
CA PHE A 130 5.18 -10.86 5.89
C PHE A 130 5.57 -10.42 7.29
N ILE A 131 6.70 -10.92 7.79
CA ILE A 131 7.24 -10.58 9.11
C ILE A 131 8.77 -10.71 9.13
N TYR A 132 9.42 -9.78 8.44
CA TYR A 132 10.88 -9.68 8.47
C TYR A 132 11.36 -8.75 9.58
N SER A 133 12.39 -9.15 10.33
CA SER A 133 13.05 -8.26 11.31
C SER A 133 14.04 -7.30 10.65
N GLN A 134 14.46 -7.59 9.42
CA GLN A 134 15.33 -6.77 8.57
C GLN A 134 14.60 -6.41 7.27
N ASP A 135 15.26 -5.64 6.41
CA ASP A 135 14.68 -5.25 5.13
C ASP A 135 14.55 -6.46 4.19
N ALA A 136 13.42 -6.54 3.51
CA ALA A 136 13.10 -7.56 2.52
C ALA A 136 12.58 -6.93 1.23
N THR A 137 12.85 -7.58 0.11
CA THR A 137 12.39 -7.16 -1.22
C THR A 137 11.70 -8.31 -1.92
N VAL A 138 10.54 -8.05 -2.52
CA VAL A 138 9.85 -8.96 -3.44
C VAL A 138 9.87 -8.32 -4.81
N THR A 139 10.58 -8.94 -5.75
CA THR A 139 10.69 -8.47 -7.14
C THR A 139 9.62 -9.14 -8.00
N PHE A 140 8.86 -8.33 -8.74
CA PHE A 140 7.79 -8.75 -9.62
C PHE A 140 8.17 -8.66 -11.09
N GLY A 141 7.79 -9.68 -11.85
CA GLY A 141 8.02 -9.72 -13.29
C GLY A 141 9.38 -10.32 -13.66
N SER A 142 9.57 -10.51 -14.96
CA SER A 142 10.77 -11.15 -15.51
C SER A 142 11.01 -10.70 -16.95
N ALA A 143 12.28 -10.55 -17.31
CA ALA A 143 12.69 -10.25 -18.69
C ALA A 143 12.30 -11.34 -19.70
N ASN A 144 12.02 -12.55 -19.21
CA ASN A 144 11.67 -13.70 -20.04
C ASN A 144 10.16 -13.99 -20.03
N SER A 145 9.34 -13.13 -19.43
CA SER A 145 7.90 -13.37 -19.36
C SER A 145 7.24 -13.28 -20.74
N GLU A 146 6.36 -14.24 -21.02
CA GLU A 146 5.48 -14.22 -22.19
C GLU A 146 4.15 -13.50 -21.90
N GLN A 147 3.90 -13.11 -20.63
CA GLN A 147 2.69 -12.40 -20.24
C GLN A 147 2.80 -10.91 -20.56
N GLU A 148 1.75 -10.29 -21.10
CA GLU A 148 1.74 -8.83 -21.26
C GLU A 148 1.55 -8.11 -19.92
N SER A 149 0.87 -8.75 -18.97
CA SER A 149 0.47 -8.14 -17.70
C SER A 149 0.80 -9.05 -16.53
N PHE A 150 1.20 -8.44 -15.42
CA PHE A 150 1.47 -9.08 -14.14
C PHE A 150 0.42 -8.66 -13.11
N SER A 151 -0.16 -9.62 -12.40
CA SER A 151 -1.09 -9.35 -11.30
C SER A 151 -0.63 -10.04 -10.02
N PHE A 152 -0.29 -9.26 -9.01
CA PHE A 152 -0.21 -9.76 -7.64
C PHE A 152 -1.61 -9.73 -7.04
N SER A 153 -2.19 -10.90 -6.74
CA SER A 153 -3.54 -11.03 -6.19
C SER A 153 -3.53 -11.90 -4.95
N THR A 154 -4.11 -11.40 -3.86
CA THR A 154 -4.18 -12.09 -2.57
C THR A 154 -5.53 -11.83 -1.91
N ASN A 155 -6.04 -12.82 -1.18
CA ASN A 155 -7.27 -12.65 -0.42
C ASN A 155 -7.03 -11.69 0.76
N ALA A 156 -6.08 -11.99 1.63
CA ALA A 156 -5.67 -11.05 2.67
C ALA A 156 -4.15 -10.88 2.69
N PHE A 157 -3.72 -9.64 2.86
CA PHE A 157 -2.32 -9.26 2.95
C PHE A 157 -2.03 -8.70 4.33
N TYR A 158 -0.97 -9.19 4.97
CA TYR A 158 -0.48 -8.70 6.23
C TYR A 158 1.01 -8.45 6.15
N ASN A 159 1.45 -7.28 6.55
CA ASN A 159 2.86 -7.01 6.85
C ASN A 159 2.97 -6.53 8.30
N ARG A 160 3.80 -7.23 9.09
CA ARG A 160 4.01 -7.03 10.54
C ARG A 160 5.48 -6.92 10.95
N GLY A 161 6.37 -6.75 9.98
CA GLY A 161 7.82 -6.78 10.19
C GLY A 161 8.38 -5.62 11.02
N GLY A 162 9.57 -5.82 11.56
CA GLY A 162 10.38 -4.73 12.13
C GLY A 162 11.19 -3.98 11.07
N GLY A 163 11.53 -4.63 9.96
CA GLY A 163 12.21 -4.02 8.81
C GLY A 163 11.25 -3.56 7.72
N SER A 164 11.79 -2.88 6.70
CA SER A 164 11.02 -2.44 5.54
C SER A 164 10.78 -3.60 4.57
N THR A 165 9.58 -3.74 4.01
CA THR A 165 9.30 -4.71 2.94
C THR A 165 8.93 -3.97 1.66
N THR A 166 9.77 -4.13 0.64
CA THR A 166 9.59 -3.49 -0.66
C THR A 166 9.08 -4.49 -1.69
N PHE A 167 8.01 -4.15 -2.38
CA PHE A 167 7.46 -4.87 -3.52
C PHE A 167 7.77 -4.07 -4.78
N GLU A 168 8.85 -4.42 -5.47
CA GLU A 168 9.33 -3.68 -6.64
C GLU A 168 9.10 -4.43 -7.95
N ILE A 169 9.03 -3.68 -9.04
CA ILE A 169 8.96 -4.23 -10.40
C ILE A 169 10.39 -4.47 -10.89
N ASP A 170 10.66 -5.66 -11.44
CA ASP A 170 11.93 -5.97 -12.09
C ASP A 170 12.17 -4.92 -13.20
N PRO A 171 13.30 -4.20 -13.18
CA PRO A 171 13.56 -3.13 -14.14
C PRO A 171 13.64 -3.62 -15.60
N ASN A 172 13.86 -4.92 -15.79
CA ASN A 172 13.94 -5.57 -17.09
C ASN A 172 12.69 -6.40 -17.40
N ALA A 173 11.62 -6.31 -16.59
CA ALA A 173 10.41 -7.07 -16.84
C ALA A 173 9.87 -6.85 -18.25
N ALA A 174 9.51 -7.94 -18.93
CA ALA A 174 8.88 -7.89 -20.25
C ALA A 174 7.39 -7.48 -20.16
N GLN A 175 6.75 -7.77 -19.01
CA GLN A 175 5.38 -7.35 -18.74
C GLN A 175 5.29 -5.81 -18.74
N ARG A 176 4.15 -5.29 -19.20
CA ARG A 176 3.90 -3.85 -19.36
C ARG A 176 2.92 -3.29 -18.34
N ASN A 177 2.00 -4.11 -17.86
CA ASN A 177 0.99 -3.69 -16.90
C ASN A 177 1.19 -4.43 -15.58
N PHE A 178 1.30 -3.70 -14.48
CA PHE A 178 1.50 -4.25 -13.14
C PHE A 178 0.36 -3.83 -12.23
N THR A 179 -0.34 -4.81 -11.69
CA THR A 179 -1.46 -4.57 -10.78
C THR A 179 -1.27 -5.30 -9.45
N ALA A 180 -1.56 -4.62 -8.35
CA ALA A 180 -1.62 -5.21 -7.02
C ALA A 180 -3.08 -5.20 -6.54
N ARG A 181 -3.63 -6.39 -6.25
CA ARG A 181 -5.04 -6.60 -5.90
C ARG A 181 -5.16 -7.36 -4.59
N PHE A 182 -5.97 -6.84 -3.70
CA PHE A 182 -6.18 -7.37 -2.36
C PHE A 182 -7.68 -7.44 -2.08
N ASN A 183 -8.17 -8.44 -1.35
CA ASN A 183 -9.50 -8.29 -0.74
C ASN A 183 -9.39 -7.51 0.57
N GLU A 184 -8.37 -7.77 1.39
CA GLU A 184 -8.05 -6.99 2.59
C GLU A 184 -6.53 -6.79 2.71
N ALA A 185 -6.10 -5.65 3.24
CA ALA A 185 -4.68 -5.34 3.40
C ALA A 185 -4.38 -4.64 4.73
N HIS A 186 -3.42 -5.18 5.47
CA HIS A 186 -3.03 -4.72 6.80
C HIS A 186 -1.53 -4.44 6.84
N PHE A 187 -1.19 -3.18 7.14
CA PHE A 187 0.16 -2.67 7.26
C PHE A 187 0.38 -2.26 8.71
N ASP A 188 1.18 -3.03 9.43
CA ASP A 188 1.33 -2.92 10.87
C ASP A 188 2.81 -2.90 11.22
N ARG A 189 3.30 -1.85 11.87
CA ARG A 189 4.73 -1.62 12.13
C ARG A 189 5.60 -1.61 10.86
N GLY A 190 6.79 -1.04 10.97
CA GLY A 190 7.73 -0.96 9.85
C GLY A 190 7.19 -0.19 8.65
N GLU A 191 7.86 -0.34 7.52
CA GLU A 191 7.50 0.30 6.27
C GLU A 191 7.15 -0.76 5.22
N THR A 192 6.08 -0.54 4.48
CA THR A 192 5.72 -1.33 3.31
C THR A 192 5.74 -0.45 2.08
N ILE A 193 6.49 -0.83 1.06
CA ILE A 193 6.65 -0.06 -0.17
C ILE A 193 6.09 -0.88 -1.34
N PHE A 194 5.16 -0.34 -2.11
CA PHE A 194 4.73 -0.91 -3.39
C PHE A 194 5.20 -0.03 -4.55
N GLY A 195 6.35 -0.40 -5.12
CA GLY A 195 6.99 0.22 -6.28
C GLY A 195 8.33 0.89 -5.95
N SER A 196 8.81 1.76 -6.84
CA SER A 196 10.14 2.40 -6.69
C SER A 196 10.18 3.82 -7.26
N VAL A 197 10.55 4.82 -6.44
CA VAL A 197 10.75 6.23 -6.87
C VAL A 197 11.96 6.37 -7.78
N SER A 198 12.97 5.51 -7.60
CA SER A 198 14.25 5.61 -8.30
C SER A 198 14.16 5.27 -9.79
N ARG A 199 13.02 4.70 -10.22
CA ARG A 199 12.80 4.24 -11.59
C ARG A 199 11.53 4.87 -12.13
N LYS A 200 11.62 5.58 -13.26
CA LYS A 200 10.48 6.23 -13.92
C LYS A 200 9.33 5.25 -14.24
N ASN A 201 9.64 3.96 -14.41
CA ASN A 201 8.67 2.89 -14.68
C ASN A 201 8.39 1.99 -13.46
N GLY A 202 8.86 2.36 -12.26
CA GLY A 202 8.68 1.59 -11.03
C GLY A 202 7.28 1.72 -10.42
N TYR A 203 6.26 1.95 -11.26
CA TYR A 203 4.88 2.23 -10.84
C TYR A 203 3.94 1.09 -11.19
N PHE A 204 3.02 0.79 -10.28
CA PHE A 204 1.88 -0.05 -10.58
C PHE A 204 0.83 0.74 -11.37
N ASP A 205 0.18 0.10 -12.32
CA ASP A 205 -0.98 0.68 -13.01
C ASP A 205 -2.18 0.79 -12.07
N SER A 206 -2.30 -0.15 -11.12
CA SER A 206 -3.32 -0.06 -10.09
C SER A 206 -2.87 -0.75 -8.80
N PHE A 207 -3.15 -0.09 -7.68
CA PHE A 207 -3.21 -0.69 -6.36
C PHE A 207 -4.69 -0.70 -5.93
N SER A 208 -5.30 -1.87 -5.77
CA SER A 208 -6.72 -1.97 -5.46
C SER A 208 -7.00 -2.93 -4.31
N VAL A 209 -7.79 -2.47 -3.35
CA VAL A 209 -8.29 -3.28 -2.24
C VAL A 209 -9.81 -3.30 -2.29
N THR A 210 -10.42 -4.48 -2.41
CA THR A 210 -11.88 -4.59 -2.50
C THR A 210 -12.56 -4.28 -1.16
N GLY A 211 -11.95 -4.70 -0.06
CA GLY A 211 -12.39 -4.45 1.30
C GLY A 211 -11.54 -3.38 1.97
N ASN A 212 -11.17 -3.62 3.22
CA ASN A 212 -10.51 -2.61 4.05
C ASN A 212 -8.99 -2.59 3.85
N VAL A 213 -8.43 -1.37 3.92
CA VAL A 213 -7.01 -1.13 4.15
C VAL A 213 -6.84 -0.66 5.58
N SER A 214 -5.81 -1.15 6.28
CA SER A 214 -5.47 -0.62 7.60
C SER A 214 -3.98 -0.32 7.75
N ILE A 215 -3.63 0.88 8.23
CA ILE A 215 -2.27 1.24 8.64
C ILE A 215 -2.26 1.50 10.15
N THR A 216 -1.60 0.64 10.93
CA THR A 216 -1.68 0.65 12.41
C THR A 216 -0.31 0.52 13.08
N ASN A 217 -0.26 0.82 14.38
CA ASN A 217 0.91 0.73 15.25
C ASN A 217 2.16 1.39 14.66
N ARG A 218 2.01 2.64 14.17
CA ARG A 218 3.07 3.42 13.52
C ARG A 218 3.65 2.75 12.26
N GLY A 219 2.88 1.87 11.63
CA GLY A 219 3.21 1.35 10.31
C GLY A 219 3.21 2.45 9.26
N SER A 220 3.98 2.27 8.20
CA SER A 220 3.98 3.14 7.03
C SER A 220 3.70 2.36 5.76
N LEU A 221 2.89 2.95 4.87
CA LEU A 221 2.64 2.45 3.54
C LEU A 221 3.10 3.50 2.53
N ALA A 222 4.02 3.14 1.65
CA ALA A 222 4.41 3.94 0.50
C ALA A 222 3.90 3.27 -0.79
N VAL A 223 3.06 3.96 -1.56
CA VAL A 223 2.45 3.42 -2.79
C VAL A 223 2.85 4.26 -4.00
N PHE A 224 3.28 3.56 -5.04
CA PHE A 224 3.75 4.11 -6.30
C PHE A 224 2.82 3.53 -7.35
N ALA A 225 1.63 4.09 -7.47
CA ALA A 225 0.61 3.58 -8.37
C ALA A 225 -0.08 4.72 -9.11
N LYS A 226 -0.51 4.43 -10.35
CA LYS A 226 -1.32 5.36 -11.14
C LYS A 226 -2.73 5.53 -10.56
N ARG A 227 -3.28 4.49 -9.94
CA ARG A 227 -4.58 4.57 -9.28
C ARG A 227 -4.57 3.74 -8.01
N ILE A 228 -5.16 4.30 -6.96
CA ILE A 228 -5.36 3.65 -5.67
C ILE A 228 -6.85 3.59 -5.40
N ASN A 229 -7.40 2.37 -5.29
CA ASN A 229 -8.82 2.17 -5.05
C ASN A 229 -9.03 1.31 -3.80
N VAL A 230 -9.91 1.75 -2.90
CA VAL A 230 -10.29 1.02 -1.70
C VAL A 230 -11.81 0.93 -1.66
N GLY A 231 -12.35 -0.27 -1.84
CA GLY A 231 -13.80 -0.51 -1.82
C GLY A 231 -14.40 -0.56 -0.41
N GLY A 232 -13.57 -0.72 0.62
CA GLY A 232 -13.96 -0.61 2.02
C GLY A 232 -13.49 0.70 2.66
N ASN A 233 -13.21 0.61 3.95
CA ASN A 233 -12.63 1.70 4.73
C ASN A 233 -11.11 1.74 4.57
N PHE A 234 -10.56 2.94 4.61
CA PHE A 234 -9.15 3.17 4.88
C PHE A 234 -9.02 3.50 6.37
N ALA A 235 -8.67 2.49 7.16
CA ALA A 235 -8.61 2.58 8.61
C ALA A 235 -7.19 2.85 9.12
N ALA A 236 -7.10 3.57 10.23
CA ALA A 236 -5.86 3.75 10.95
C ALA A 236 -6.16 3.99 12.44
N ASP A 237 -5.16 3.77 13.28
CA ASP A 237 -5.23 4.07 14.71
C ASP A 237 -4.75 5.51 15.03
N GLY A 238 -4.72 6.39 14.03
CA GLY A 238 -4.18 7.75 14.10
C GLY A 238 -2.65 7.81 14.14
N THR A 239 -1.94 6.69 14.03
CA THR A 239 -0.46 6.66 14.07
C THR A 239 0.21 6.28 12.76
N GLY A 240 -0.59 5.85 11.78
CA GLY A 240 -0.08 5.39 10.47
C GLY A 240 0.37 6.53 9.57
N ILE A 241 1.34 6.24 8.69
CA ILE A 241 1.82 7.18 7.67
C ILE A 241 1.55 6.62 6.27
N LEU A 242 0.90 7.41 5.42
CA LEU A 242 0.71 7.09 4.01
C LEU A 242 1.59 7.98 3.13
N THR A 243 2.42 7.41 2.28
CA THR A 243 3.19 8.13 1.26
C THR A 243 2.74 7.71 -0.12
N ILE A 244 2.36 8.67 -0.95
CA ILE A 244 1.97 8.43 -2.34
C ILE A 244 2.98 9.11 -3.26
N ALA A 245 3.72 8.31 -4.03
CA ALA A 245 4.54 8.82 -5.10
C ALA A 245 3.68 9.02 -6.34
N VAL A 246 3.44 10.27 -6.72
CA VAL A 246 2.58 10.64 -7.84
C VAL A 246 3.34 10.38 -9.15
N PRO A 247 2.87 9.46 -10.02
CA PRO A 247 3.49 9.25 -11.32
C PRO A 247 3.10 10.36 -12.30
N ASP A 248 3.98 10.65 -13.26
CA ASP A 248 3.71 11.62 -14.32
C ASP A 248 2.44 11.29 -15.11
N GLY A 249 1.69 12.33 -15.50
CA GLY A 249 0.47 12.19 -16.31
C GLY A 249 -0.68 11.42 -15.63
N THR A 250 -0.58 11.13 -14.33
CA THR A 250 -1.59 10.35 -13.59
C THR A 250 -2.74 11.20 -13.07
N LEU A 251 -2.44 12.45 -12.72
CA LEU A 251 -3.45 13.38 -12.22
C LEU A 251 -4.23 13.95 -13.40
N ASP A 252 -5.48 13.52 -13.51
CA ASP A 252 -6.49 14.16 -14.32
C ASP A 252 -7.56 14.81 -13.43
N ALA A 253 -8.23 15.85 -13.94
CA ALA A 253 -9.25 16.57 -13.18
C ALA A 253 -10.57 15.78 -13.01
N ARG A 254 -10.61 14.51 -13.44
CA ARG A 254 -11.85 13.71 -13.50
C ARG A 254 -11.92 12.66 -12.41
N ASP A 255 -10.81 11.98 -12.15
CA ASP A 255 -10.79 10.85 -11.25
C ASP A 255 -9.78 11.10 -10.13
N ALA A 256 -10.15 10.74 -8.91
CA ALA A 256 -9.26 10.88 -7.76
C ALA A 256 -8.02 9.97 -7.87
N LEU A 257 -6.87 10.44 -7.38
CA LEU A 257 -5.68 9.59 -7.28
C LEU A 257 -5.91 8.42 -6.31
N ILE A 258 -6.53 8.72 -5.17
CA ILE A 258 -7.01 7.77 -4.17
C ILE A 258 -8.54 7.86 -4.11
N SER A 259 -9.21 6.75 -4.42
CA SER A 259 -10.66 6.61 -4.24
C SER A 259 -10.94 5.62 -3.12
N VAL A 260 -11.71 6.05 -2.12
CA VAL A 260 -12.15 5.23 -0.99
C VAL A 260 -13.67 5.24 -0.94
N GLU A 261 -14.31 4.09 -1.15
CA GLU A 261 -15.77 4.00 -1.13
C GLU A 261 -16.33 4.18 0.29
N GLY A 262 -15.60 3.72 1.30
CA GLY A 262 -15.96 3.86 2.71
C GLY A 262 -15.39 5.11 3.39
N GLU A 263 -15.12 4.98 4.69
CA GLU A 263 -14.54 6.04 5.51
C GLU A 263 -13.01 6.10 5.35
N PHE A 264 -12.49 7.31 5.22
CA PHE A 264 -11.06 7.61 5.25
C PHE A 264 -10.67 8.17 6.63
N GLN A 265 -10.11 7.30 7.47
CA GLN A 265 -9.77 7.61 8.86
C GLN A 265 -8.47 8.38 8.99
N HIS A 266 -8.37 9.17 10.06
CA HIS A 266 -7.21 10.00 10.37
C HIS A 266 -5.91 9.17 10.46
N LEU A 267 -4.86 9.69 9.82
CA LEU A 267 -3.49 9.19 9.81
C LEU A 267 -2.60 10.22 10.51
N ASP A 268 -1.47 9.78 11.06
CA ASP A 268 -0.46 10.72 11.60
C ASP A 268 0.07 11.66 10.52
N LYS A 269 0.28 11.12 9.31
CA LYS A 269 0.68 11.92 8.15
C LYS A 269 0.29 11.28 6.83
N ILE A 270 -0.11 12.12 5.88
CA ILE A 270 -0.16 11.79 4.45
C ILE A 270 0.90 12.61 3.72
N VAL A 271 1.67 11.97 2.87
CA VAL A 271 2.68 12.62 2.03
C VAL A 271 2.34 12.36 0.57
N PHE A 272 2.16 13.41 -0.23
CA PHE A 272 2.14 13.30 -1.69
C PHE A 272 3.48 13.79 -2.23
N ASP A 273 4.22 12.91 -2.89
CA ASP A 273 5.52 13.21 -3.49
C ASP A 273 5.40 13.33 -5.01
N PHE A 274 5.68 14.52 -5.53
CA PHE A 274 5.62 14.88 -6.93
C PHE A 274 6.98 14.81 -7.63
N ALA A 275 7.99 14.15 -7.05
CA ALA A 275 9.35 14.06 -7.61
C ALA A 275 9.41 13.61 -9.08
N ASN A 276 8.43 12.81 -9.51
CA ASN A 276 8.33 12.24 -10.85
C ASN A 276 7.11 12.76 -11.64
N ALA A 277 6.41 13.79 -11.17
CA ALA A 277 5.22 14.32 -11.82
C ALA A 277 5.41 15.78 -12.26
N GLU A 278 5.01 16.09 -13.49
CA GLU A 278 4.82 17.46 -13.93
C GLU A 278 3.32 17.77 -13.94
N ILE A 279 2.90 18.76 -13.14
CA ILE A 279 1.49 19.15 -13.06
C ILE A 279 1.27 20.53 -13.66
N GLY A 280 0.15 20.66 -14.38
CA GLY A 280 -0.30 21.92 -14.96
C GLY A 280 -1.12 22.74 -13.95
N TRP A 281 -1.69 23.82 -14.46
CA TRP A 281 -2.72 24.57 -13.76
C TRP A 281 -4.04 23.78 -13.80
N GLY A 282 -4.81 23.89 -12.72
CA GLY A 282 -6.09 23.18 -12.59
C GLY A 282 -6.38 22.71 -11.17
N GLU A 283 -7.53 22.06 -11.03
CA GLU A 283 -7.97 21.41 -9.80
C GLU A 283 -7.80 19.89 -9.94
N TYR A 284 -7.17 19.29 -8.95
CA TYR A 284 -6.84 17.87 -8.93
C TYR A 284 -7.38 17.23 -7.65
N THR A 285 -8.22 16.21 -7.79
CA THR A 285 -8.69 15.44 -6.64
C THR A 285 -7.62 14.43 -6.24
N LEU A 286 -6.95 14.66 -5.11
CA LEU A 286 -5.94 13.73 -4.59
C LEU A 286 -6.60 12.57 -3.85
N ILE A 287 -7.63 12.86 -3.04
CA ILE A 287 -8.40 11.87 -2.29
C ILE A 287 -9.87 12.15 -2.52
N SER A 288 -10.65 11.11 -2.77
CA SER A 288 -12.11 11.12 -2.72
C SER A 288 -12.55 9.98 -1.82
N ALA A 289 -13.23 10.28 -0.72
CA ALA A 289 -13.72 9.29 0.23
C ALA A 289 -15.25 9.32 0.35
N GLY A 290 -15.88 8.21 0.74
CA GLY A 290 -17.30 8.20 1.11
C GLY A 290 -17.58 9.14 2.29
N SER A 291 -16.71 9.11 3.30
CA SER A 291 -16.69 10.05 4.43
C SER A 291 -15.27 10.20 4.99
N LEU A 292 -15.03 11.25 5.79
CA LEU A 292 -13.83 11.35 6.62
C LEU A 292 -14.14 10.88 8.03
N GLY A 293 -13.20 10.14 8.60
CA GLY A 293 -13.23 9.83 10.03
C GLY A 293 -12.95 11.05 10.90
N GLU A 294 -13.12 10.92 12.20
CA GLU A 294 -12.77 11.97 13.16
C GLU A 294 -11.23 12.13 13.27
N GLY A 295 -10.77 13.32 13.66
CA GLY A 295 -9.36 13.58 14.00
C GLY A 295 -8.57 14.40 12.99
N TRP A 296 -9.08 14.61 11.77
CA TRP A 296 -8.47 15.53 10.79
C TRP A 296 -8.47 16.98 11.30
N SER A 297 -7.37 17.68 11.07
CA SER A 297 -7.20 19.10 11.35
C SER A 297 -7.95 19.96 10.33
N ASP A 298 -8.49 21.08 10.80
CA ASP A 298 -8.99 22.15 9.92
C ASP A 298 -7.84 22.79 9.11
N ILE A 299 -6.60 22.64 9.56
CA ILE A 299 -5.39 23.09 8.88
C ILE A 299 -4.78 21.88 8.15
N VAL A 300 -5.05 21.77 6.86
CA VAL A 300 -4.66 20.60 6.05
C VAL A 300 -3.16 20.30 6.10
N SER A 301 -2.30 21.31 6.22
CA SER A 301 -0.84 21.13 6.30
C SER A 301 -0.36 20.38 7.55
N ASP A 302 -1.18 20.33 8.60
CA ASP A 302 -0.86 19.58 9.81
C ASP A 302 -0.84 18.07 9.50
N ASP A 303 -1.83 17.58 8.76
CA ASP A 303 -1.96 16.15 8.44
C ASP A 303 -1.37 15.77 7.08
N VAL A 304 -1.33 16.71 6.12
CA VAL A 304 -0.89 16.44 4.74
C VAL A 304 0.36 17.23 4.39
N GLU A 305 1.32 16.57 3.74
CA GLU A 305 2.54 17.17 3.21
C GLU A 305 2.61 16.98 1.70
N ILE A 306 2.94 18.06 0.99
CA ILE A 306 3.26 18.04 -0.44
C ILE A 306 4.78 18.16 -0.59
N ARG A 307 5.41 17.15 -1.19
CA ARG A 307 6.86 17.12 -1.47
C ARG A 307 7.14 17.26 -2.96
N ASN A 308 8.26 17.91 -3.26
CA ASN A 308 8.85 17.99 -4.60
C ASN A 308 7.91 18.55 -5.69
N LEU A 309 6.86 19.28 -5.32
CA LEU A 309 5.96 19.92 -6.26
C LEU A 309 6.68 21.06 -6.99
N ARG A 310 6.80 20.94 -8.31
CA ARG A 310 7.41 21.94 -9.18
C ARG A 310 6.33 22.74 -9.90
N LEU A 311 6.29 24.04 -9.64
CA LEU A 311 5.34 24.96 -10.27
C LEU A 311 6.04 25.91 -11.23
N ALA A 312 5.31 26.37 -12.24
CA ALA A 312 5.77 27.45 -13.11
C ALA A 312 5.99 28.74 -12.29
N ALA A 313 6.87 29.63 -12.78
CA ALA A 313 7.20 30.87 -12.09
C ALA A 313 5.94 31.74 -11.86
N GLY A 314 5.68 32.09 -10.60
CA GLY A 314 4.54 32.90 -10.17
C GLY A 314 3.24 32.11 -9.93
N SER A 315 3.22 30.80 -10.19
CA SER A 315 2.10 29.94 -9.81
C SER A 315 2.09 29.67 -8.31
N SER A 316 0.90 29.38 -7.78
CA SER A 316 0.68 28.92 -6.41
C SER A 316 -0.05 27.59 -6.42
N ALA A 317 0.07 26.85 -5.32
CA ALA A 317 -0.71 25.66 -5.06
C ALA A 317 -1.39 25.79 -3.70
N GLU A 318 -2.63 25.34 -3.63
CA GLU A 318 -3.46 25.31 -2.43
C GLU A 318 -4.01 23.90 -2.24
N LEU A 319 -4.12 23.49 -0.98
CA LEU A 319 -4.61 22.17 -0.60
C LEU A 319 -5.75 22.35 0.40
N GLU A 320 -6.92 21.83 0.06
CA GLU A 320 -8.12 21.98 0.88
C GLU A 320 -8.96 20.70 0.94
N TRP A 321 -9.65 20.50 2.07
CA TRP A 321 -10.74 19.55 2.15
C TRP A 321 -12.01 20.19 1.59
N SER A 322 -12.46 19.71 0.44
CA SER A 322 -13.67 20.13 -0.25
C SER A 322 -14.80 19.12 -0.05
N GLY A 323 -16.04 19.61 0.05
CA GLY A 323 -17.24 18.78 0.24
C GLY A 323 -17.28 17.95 1.52
N GLY A 324 -16.31 18.14 2.44
CA GLY A 324 -16.17 17.40 3.69
C GLY A 324 -15.57 16.00 3.55
N ASN A 325 -15.19 15.57 2.35
CA ASN A 325 -14.66 14.22 2.10
C ASN A 325 -13.70 14.08 0.92
N SER A 326 -13.32 15.18 0.29
CA SER A 326 -12.41 15.17 -0.85
C SER A 326 -11.23 16.09 -0.59
N LEU A 327 -10.01 15.62 -0.80
CA LEU A 327 -8.81 16.44 -0.72
C LEU A 327 -8.48 16.97 -2.13
N MET A 328 -8.56 18.29 -2.30
CA MET A 328 -8.32 18.96 -3.57
C MET A 328 -7.00 19.73 -3.55
N LEU A 329 -6.20 19.54 -4.59
CA LEU A 329 -5.03 20.34 -4.91
C LEU A 329 -5.37 21.29 -6.05
N THR A 330 -5.32 22.58 -5.78
CA THR A 330 -5.59 23.63 -6.77
C THR A 330 -4.29 24.33 -7.15
N VAL A 331 -3.91 24.25 -8.43
CA VAL A 331 -2.74 24.93 -8.98
C VAL A 331 -3.17 26.12 -9.82
N ASN A 332 -2.83 27.31 -9.36
CA ASN A 332 -3.23 28.56 -9.97
C ASN A 332 -2.15 29.14 -10.89
N ILE A 333 -2.59 29.84 -11.94
CA ILE A 333 -1.71 30.67 -12.75
C ILE A 333 -1.36 31.96 -11.98
N PRO A 334 -0.18 32.56 -12.25
CA PRO A 334 0.15 33.85 -11.68
C PRO A 334 -0.94 34.87 -12.04
N GLU A 335 -1.43 35.63 -11.06
CA GLU A 335 -2.29 36.76 -11.36
C GLU A 335 -1.55 37.69 -12.35
N PRO A 336 -2.18 38.12 -13.46
CA PRO A 336 -1.56 39.03 -14.38
C PRO A 336 -1.20 40.31 -13.63
N SER A 337 0.06 40.75 -13.72
CA SER A 337 0.48 41.97 -13.03
C SER A 337 -0.36 43.16 -13.50
N ALA A 338 -0.57 44.14 -12.61
CA ALA A 338 -1.28 45.37 -12.95
C ALA A 338 -0.68 46.06 -14.19
N ALA A 339 0.63 45.94 -14.40
CA ALA A 339 1.34 46.42 -15.59
C ALA A 339 0.98 45.64 -16.86
N ALA A 340 0.83 44.31 -16.78
CA ALA A 340 0.40 43.47 -17.91
C ALA A 340 -1.06 43.77 -18.30
N LEU A 341 -1.94 43.92 -17.31
CA LEU A 341 -3.33 44.36 -17.50
C LEU A 341 -3.40 45.75 -18.15
N ALA A 342 -2.59 46.70 -17.67
CA ALA A 342 -2.53 48.05 -18.23
C ALA A 342 -2.01 48.05 -19.69
N ALA A 343 -1.03 47.20 -20.01
CA ALA A 343 -0.52 47.06 -21.38
C ALA A 343 -1.56 46.48 -22.34
N VAL A 344 -2.33 45.46 -21.90
CA VAL A 344 -3.45 44.90 -22.66
C VAL A 344 -4.56 45.93 -22.86
N ALA A 345 -4.91 46.68 -21.81
CA ALA A 345 -5.90 47.74 -21.89
C ALA A 345 -5.47 48.87 -22.85
N ALA A 346 -4.19 49.28 -22.82
CA ALA A 346 -3.64 50.27 -23.73
C ALA A 346 -3.65 49.78 -25.20
N LEU A 347 -3.35 48.51 -25.44
CA LEU A 347 -3.39 47.89 -26.76
C LEU A 347 -4.83 47.83 -27.31
N LEU A 348 -5.80 47.45 -26.46
CA LEU A 348 -7.23 47.46 -26.79
C LEU A 348 -7.74 48.87 -27.09
N ALA A 349 -7.36 49.87 -26.29
CA ALA A 349 -7.72 51.26 -26.53
C ALA A 349 -7.14 51.79 -27.85
N ALA A 350 -5.90 51.44 -28.19
CA ALA A 350 -5.28 51.81 -29.46
C ALA A 350 -5.95 51.12 -30.68
N ALA A 351 -6.39 49.87 -30.53
CA ALA A 351 -7.10 49.13 -31.58
C ALA A 351 -8.52 49.67 -31.81
N LEU A 352 -9.24 50.03 -30.73
CA LEU A 352 -10.57 50.65 -30.80
C LEU A 352 -10.50 52.08 -31.34
N GLY A 353 -9.49 52.86 -30.96
CA GLY A 353 -9.24 54.20 -31.48
C GLY A 353 -8.93 54.24 -32.99
N ARG A 354 -8.46 53.12 -33.57
CA ARG A 354 -8.26 52.98 -35.03
C ARG A 354 -9.54 52.64 -35.81
N ARG A 355 -10.59 52.10 -35.18
CA ARG A 355 -11.90 51.85 -35.83
C ARG A 355 -12.85 53.05 -35.82
N GLY A 356 -12.60 54.05 -34.97
CA GLY A 356 -13.37 55.30 -34.92
C GLY A 356 -12.88 56.42 -35.85
N ARG A 357 -11.84 56.17 -36.66
CA ARG A 357 -11.38 57.04 -37.74
C ARG A 357 -11.51 56.30 -39.07
N ILE A 358 -12.72 56.21 -39.59
CA ILE A 358 -13.00 55.94 -41.01
C ILE A 358 -13.94 57.03 -41.49
#